data_AF-X1N7L2-F1
#
_entry.id   AF-X1N7L2-F1
#
_cell.length_a   1.000
_cell.length_b   1.000
_cell.length_c   1.000
_cell.angle_alpha   90.00
_cell.angle_beta   90.00
_cell.angle_gamma   90.00
#
_symmetry.space_group_name_H-M   'P 1'
#
loop_
_entity.id
_entity.type
_entity.pdbx_description
1 polymer ?
#
loop_
_entity_poly.entity_id
_entity_poly.type
_entity_poly.pdbx_seq_one_letter_code
_entity_poly.pdbx_strand_id
1 'polypeptide(L)'
;DEVEPDIIVIDTSPIGLSANMLYAFGIPCAVGLPTYGEIMTKDFRQFYTSETFYPGNTNETAIVKSWLMKIPLLPVGIPRLKPVYSEMDFTTLYMDETSLEREIYKSSVLKAYRALDESLSNVTELQEGLTISRDICSSLIKNIGGKMRETLIEESCYIASRIMEVAAHTNTKRRKERILAIVDIGHYPDVEYTIDFLDRGVVDEIYVPPKSYATAKAMLMVSRNSNELNEKAKEYAPKTTLTQELFQSELDRLVKTKDSEILAES
;
A
#
# COMPACT_ATOMS: atom_id res chain seq x y z
N ASP A 1 -6.55 -16.48 -19.84
CA ASP A 1 -5.12 -16.14 -19.83
C ASP A 1 -4.76 -15.42 -18.55
N GLU A 2 -4.05 -16.11 -17.67
CA GLU A 2 -3.62 -15.58 -16.38
C GLU A 2 -2.40 -14.67 -16.62
N VAL A 3 -2.56 -13.37 -16.40
CA VAL A 3 -1.48 -12.40 -16.63
C VAL A 3 -0.52 -12.48 -15.44
N GLU A 4 0.53 -13.28 -15.57
CA GLU A 4 1.64 -13.31 -14.60
C GLU A 4 2.52 -12.07 -14.78
N PRO A 5 2.64 -11.15 -13.81
CA PRO A 5 3.47 -9.96 -13.98
C PRO A 5 4.96 -10.28 -13.86
N ASP A 6 5.81 -9.62 -14.65
CA ASP A 6 7.26 -9.67 -14.50
C ASP A 6 7.76 -8.72 -13.40
N ILE A 7 7.01 -7.64 -13.13
CA ILE A 7 7.24 -6.66 -12.05
C ILE A 7 5.90 -6.24 -11.44
N ILE A 8 5.88 -6.04 -10.13
CA ILE A 8 4.78 -5.38 -9.42
C ILE A 8 5.26 -4.01 -8.94
N VAL A 9 4.48 -2.98 -9.23
CA VAL A 9 4.68 -1.63 -8.67
C VAL A 9 3.51 -1.29 -7.76
N ILE A 10 3.79 -0.67 -6.62
CA ILE A 10 2.77 -0.32 -5.64
C ILE A 10 2.81 1.16 -5.31
N ASP A 11 1.63 1.77 -5.31
CA ASP A 11 1.39 3.14 -4.90
C ASP A 11 1.56 3.26 -3.38
N THR A 12 2.80 3.20 -2.96
CA THR A 12 3.23 3.40 -1.59
C THR A 12 4.62 3.99 -1.65
N SER A 13 4.88 4.96 -0.78
CA SER A 13 6.22 5.53 -0.63
C SER A 13 7.26 4.45 -0.29
N PRO A 14 8.55 4.61 -0.65
CA PRO A 14 9.58 3.63 -0.31
C PRO A 14 9.66 3.28 1.19
N ILE A 15 9.44 4.30 2.04
CA ILE A 15 9.41 4.13 3.49
C ILE A 15 8.14 3.40 3.96
N GLY A 16 6.99 3.70 3.34
CA GLY A 16 5.73 3.00 3.60
C GLY A 16 5.82 1.53 3.20
N LEU A 17 6.43 1.22 2.05
CA LEU A 17 6.62 -0.16 1.61
C LEU A 17 7.51 -0.93 2.60
N SER A 18 8.61 -0.31 3.03
CA SER A 18 9.51 -0.91 4.02
C SER A 18 8.78 -1.20 5.35
N ALA A 19 7.92 -0.29 5.82
CA ALA A 19 7.12 -0.51 7.02
C ALA A 19 6.07 -1.63 6.82
N ASN A 20 5.39 -1.65 5.67
CA ASN A 20 4.48 -2.74 5.33
C ASN A 20 5.20 -4.09 5.26
N MET A 21 6.46 -4.13 4.79
CA MET A 21 7.27 -5.37 4.77
C MET A 21 7.62 -5.86 6.18
N LEU A 22 7.95 -4.95 7.10
CA LEU A 22 8.20 -5.31 8.50
C LEU A 22 6.94 -5.91 9.15
N TYR A 23 5.77 -5.42 8.79
CA TYR A 23 4.51 -5.94 9.32
C TYR A 23 4.17 -7.29 8.68
N ALA A 24 4.23 -7.38 7.35
CA ALA A 24 3.90 -8.59 6.58
C ALA A 24 4.72 -9.81 7.01
N PHE A 25 6.01 -9.63 7.31
CA PHE A 25 6.88 -10.71 7.83
C PHE A 25 6.97 -10.73 9.36
N GLY A 26 6.20 -9.90 10.05
CA GLY A 26 6.18 -9.79 11.51
C GLY A 26 5.23 -10.80 12.15
N ILE A 27 5.53 -11.16 13.41
CA ILE A 27 4.65 -12.01 14.23
C ILE A 27 3.22 -11.48 14.31
N PRO A 28 2.96 -10.16 14.48
CA PRO A 28 1.59 -9.67 14.53
C PRO A 28 0.75 -10.06 13.31
N CYS A 29 1.28 -9.89 12.09
CA CYS A 29 0.57 -10.30 10.89
C CYS A 29 0.40 -11.82 10.81
N ALA A 30 1.42 -12.58 11.20
CA ALA A 30 1.38 -14.04 11.21
C ALA A 30 0.29 -14.63 12.13
N VAL A 31 -0.08 -13.91 13.20
CA VAL A 31 -1.18 -14.29 14.09
C VAL A 31 -2.48 -13.52 13.82
N GLY A 32 -2.54 -12.72 12.74
CA GLY A 32 -3.74 -11.97 12.36
C GLY A 32 -4.07 -10.77 13.26
N LEU A 33 -3.06 -10.15 13.88
CA LEU A 33 -3.24 -9.00 14.75
C LEU A 33 -2.86 -7.69 14.04
N PRO A 34 -3.79 -6.71 13.93
CA PRO A 34 -3.47 -5.38 13.44
C PRO A 34 -2.45 -4.71 14.35
N THR A 35 -1.60 -3.86 13.77
CA THR A 35 -0.51 -3.19 14.50
C THR A 35 -0.40 -1.74 14.06
N TYR A 36 -0.19 -0.85 15.02
CA TYR A 36 0.19 0.52 14.72
C TYR A 36 1.70 0.62 14.60
N GLY A 37 2.22 1.23 13.55
CA GLY A 37 3.66 1.49 13.41
C GLY A 37 3.95 2.97 13.38
N GLU A 38 5.04 3.36 14.02
CA GLU A 38 5.62 4.69 14.00
C GLU A 38 6.98 4.62 13.31
N ILE A 39 7.19 5.47 12.31
CA ILE A 39 8.45 5.56 11.60
C ILE A 39 9.21 6.79 12.11
N MET A 40 10.37 6.58 12.73
CA MET A 40 11.12 7.64 13.41
C MET A 40 12.64 7.42 13.35
N THR A 41 13.44 8.47 13.12
CA THR A 41 14.91 8.33 13.16
C THR A 41 15.40 7.76 14.49
N LYS A 42 16.48 6.97 14.45
CA LYS A 42 17.14 6.30 15.59
C LYS A 42 17.42 7.21 16.80
N ASP A 43 17.57 8.52 16.58
CA ASP A 43 17.86 9.49 17.64
C ASP A 43 16.59 10.13 18.26
N PHE A 44 15.41 9.54 18.03
CA PHE A 44 14.11 9.87 18.64
C PHE A 44 13.56 11.28 18.40
N ARG A 45 14.12 12.07 17.47
CA ARG A 45 13.72 13.49 17.28
C ARG A 45 12.99 13.82 15.97
N GLN A 46 12.85 12.86 15.06
CA GLN A 46 12.18 13.07 13.78
C GLN A 46 11.22 11.93 13.50
N PHE A 47 9.93 12.23 13.59
CA PHE A 47 8.82 11.35 13.27
C PHE A 47 8.45 11.57 11.80
N TYR A 48 8.38 10.52 10.99
CA TYR A 48 8.08 10.65 9.54
C TYR A 48 6.61 10.34 9.24
N THR A 49 6.07 9.33 9.91
CA THR A 49 4.68 8.92 9.76
C THR A 49 4.32 7.90 10.82
N SER A 50 3.02 7.74 11.03
CA SER A 50 2.46 6.55 11.61
C SER A 50 1.36 5.99 10.73
N GLU A 51 1.15 4.70 10.82
CA GLU A 51 0.16 3.99 10.03
C GLU A 51 -0.34 2.78 10.83
N THR A 52 -1.59 2.40 10.58
CA THR A 52 -2.14 1.15 11.11
C THR A 52 -2.10 0.10 10.02
N PHE A 53 -1.46 -1.02 10.31
CA PHE A 53 -1.35 -2.16 9.44
C PHE A 53 -2.40 -3.20 9.84
N TYR A 54 -3.08 -3.75 8.83
CA TYR A 54 -4.11 -4.77 8.99
C TYR A 54 -3.69 -6.03 8.24
N PRO A 55 -3.97 -7.23 8.80
CA PRO A 55 -3.68 -8.47 8.11
C PRO A 55 -4.59 -8.60 6.89
N GLY A 56 -4.05 -9.06 5.75
CA GLY A 56 -4.83 -9.26 4.53
C GLY A 56 -5.08 -7.98 3.74
N ASN A 57 -4.42 -6.87 4.08
CA ASN A 57 -4.50 -5.66 3.28
C ASN A 57 -3.75 -5.84 1.94
N THR A 58 -4.02 -4.96 0.97
CA THR A 58 -3.45 -5.05 -0.38
C THR A 58 -1.91 -5.01 -0.37
N ASN A 59 -1.31 -4.17 0.48
CA ASN A 59 0.14 -4.03 0.56
C ASN A 59 0.80 -5.31 1.09
N GLU A 60 0.28 -5.88 2.19
CA GLU A 60 0.75 -7.14 2.76
C GLU A 60 0.59 -8.29 1.76
N THR A 61 -0.58 -8.39 1.14
CA THR A 61 -0.84 -9.42 0.12
C THR A 61 0.13 -9.30 -1.05
N ALA A 62 0.37 -8.08 -1.56
CA ALA A 62 1.31 -7.84 -2.65
C ALA A 62 2.75 -8.22 -2.25
N ILE A 63 3.19 -7.86 -1.05
CA ILE A 63 4.52 -8.19 -0.52
C ILE A 63 4.72 -9.70 -0.46
N VAL A 64 3.78 -10.42 0.14
CA VAL A 64 3.89 -11.87 0.38
C VAL A 64 3.82 -12.63 -0.94
N LYS A 65 2.88 -12.28 -1.83
CA LYS A 65 2.79 -12.89 -3.16
C LYS A 65 4.04 -12.62 -3.99
N SER A 66 4.55 -11.40 -3.99
CA SER A 66 5.80 -11.05 -4.69
C SER A 66 6.98 -11.88 -4.19
N TRP A 67 7.09 -12.05 -2.86
CA TRP A 67 8.15 -12.86 -2.26
C TRP A 67 8.05 -14.36 -2.57
N LEU A 68 6.85 -14.91 -2.56
CA LEU A 68 6.59 -16.31 -2.93
C LEU A 68 6.89 -16.57 -4.40
N MET A 69 6.39 -15.71 -5.29
CA MET A 69 6.51 -15.86 -6.74
C MET A 69 7.85 -15.35 -7.30
N LYS A 70 8.70 -14.76 -6.46
CA LYS A 70 9.98 -14.15 -6.86
C LYS A 70 9.84 -13.04 -7.90
N ILE A 71 8.74 -12.28 -7.80
CA ILE A 71 8.47 -11.11 -8.65
C ILE A 71 9.01 -9.86 -7.93
N PRO A 72 9.80 -8.99 -8.59
CA PRO A 72 10.22 -7.71 -8.02
C PRO A 72 9.02 -6.84 -7.64
N LEU A 73 9.05 -6.29 -6.41
CA LEU A 73 8.07 -5.34 -5.91
C LEU A 73 8.74 -3.98 -5.69
N LEU A 74 8.24 -2.94 -6.36
CA LEU A 74 8.83 -1.60 -6.34
C LEU A 74 7.83 -0.54 -5.83
N PRO A 75 8.26 0.39 -4.97
CA PRO A 75 7.44 1.51 -4.53
C PRO A 75 7.44 2.61 -5.60
N VAL A 76 6.25 3.09 -5.99
CA VAL A 76 6.09 4.22 -6.93
C VAL A 76 5.36 5.43 -6.31
N GLY A 77 4.94 5.33 -5.05
CA GLY A 77 4.30 6.43 -4.33
C GLY A 77 5.29 7.52 -3.90
N ILE A 78 4.78 8.73 -3.63
CA ILE A 78 5.60 9.90 -3.30
C ILE A 78 6.49 9.64 -2.07
N PRO A 79 7.79 9.94 -2.14
CA PRO A 79 8.67 9.89 -0.99
C PRO A 79 8.19 10.84 0.10
N ARG A 80 7.97 10.32 1.32
CA ARG A 80 7.68 11.17 2.48
C ARG A 80 8.95 11.93 2.87
N LEU A 81 8.90 13.24 2.63
CA LEU A 81 10.08 14.09 2.52
C LEU A 81 10.47 14.84 3.79
N LYS A 82 9.54 15.02 4.73
CA LYS A 82 9.78 15.78 5.94
C LYS A 82 9.41 14.92 7.15
N PRO A 83 10.21 14.97 8.22
CA PRO A 83 9.69 14.64 9.53
C PRO A 83 8.42 15.47 9.73
N VAL A 84 7.32 14.82 10.06
CA VAL A 84 6.25 15.46 10.81
C VAL A 84 6.92 15.86 12.12
N TYR A 85 7.32 17.12 12.23
CA TYR A 85 7.65 17.68 13.54
C TYR A 85 6.42 17.39 14.39
N SER A 86 6.58 16.61 15.45
CA SER A 86 5.58 16.54 16.50
C SER A 86 5.62 17.88 17.22
N GLU A 87 5.20 18.94 16.55
CA GLU A 87 4.63 20.04 17.27
C GLU A 87 3.40 19.43 17.95
N MET A 88 3.39 19.53 19.27
CA MET A 88 2.17 19.80 20.01
C MET A 88 1.54 21.06 19.41
N ASP A 89 1.11 20.99 18.15
CA ASP A 89 0.52 22.10 17.46
C ASP A 89 -0.95 22.06 17.85
N PHE A 90 -1.21 22.78 18.94
CA PHE A 90 -2.46 23.39 19.31
C PHE A 90 -2.97 24.34 18.19
N THR A 91 -2.97 23.88 16.94
CA THR A 91 -3.58 24.53 15.77
C THR A 91 -4.91 23.86 15.41
N THR A 92 -5.57 23.19 16.36
CA THR A 92 -7.02 22.92 16.33
C THR A 92 -7.87 24.18 16.56
N LEU A 93 -7.33 25.36 16.24
CA LEU A 93 -8.06 26.63 16.06
C LEU A 93 -8.20 27.05 14.59
N TYR A 94 -7.76 26.21 13.64
CA TYR A 94 -8.11 26.32 12.23
C TYR A 94 -8.93 25.11 11.81
N MET A 95 -10.23 25.14 12.09
CA MET A 95 -11.23 24.42 11.29
C MET A 95 -11.32 25.11 9.93
N ASP A 96 -10.25 24.99 9.13
CA ASP A 96 -10.04 25.62 7.84
C ASP A 96 -10.28 24.58 6.74
N GLU A 97 -10.89 24.98 5.64
CA GLU A 97 -11.62 24.19 4.61
C GLU A 97 -11.03 22.80 4.26
N THR A 98 -9.71 22.66 4.32
CA THR A 98 -8.95 21.40 4.20
C THR A 98 -9.38 20.26 5.13
N SER A 99 -9.88 20.53 6.34
CA SER A 99 -10.30 19.48 7.28
C SER A 99 -11.64 18.85 6.86
N LEU A 100 -12.56 19.68 6.35
CA LEU A 100 -13.86 19.22 5.84
C LEU A 100 -13.67 18.48 4.51
N GLU A 101 -12.86 19.02 3.61
CA GLU A 101 -12.51 18.35 2.34
C GLU A 101 -11.88 16.97 2.58
N ARG A 102 -10.97 16.85 3.56
CA ARG A 102 -10.37 15.57 3.94
C ARG A 102 -11.38 14.58 4.51
N GLU A 103 -12.34 15.05 5.32
CA GLU A 103 -13.34 14.16 5.90
C GLU A 103 -14.36 13.69 4.86
N ILE A 104 -14.77 14.59 3.95
CA ILE A 104 -15.57 14.25 2.77
C ILE A 104 -14.83 13.24 1.89
N TYR A 105 -13.53 13.46 1.65
CA TYR A 105 -12.70 12.53 0.90
C TYR A 105 -12.67 11.15 1.54
N LYS A 106 -12.33 11.06 2.84
CA LYS A 106 -12.31 9.78 3.58
C LYS A 106 -13.65 9.04 3.52
N SER A 107 -14.75 9.77 3.72
CA SER A 107 -16.10 9.19 3.63
C SER A 107 -16.40 8.67 2.22
N SER A 108 -15.99 9.41 1.19
CA SER A 108 -16.21 9.05 -0.21
C SER A 108 -15.37 7.85 -0.62
N VAL A 109 -14.10 7.81 -0.20
CA VAL A 109 -13.19 6.67 -0.42
C VAL A 109 -13.74 5.41 0.24
N LEU A 110 -14.20 5.49 1.50
CA LEU A 110 -14.78 4.33 2.18
C LEU A 110 -16.02 3.80 1.45
N LYS A 111 -16.88 4.68 0.95
CA LYS A 111 -18.04 4.29 0.13
C LYS A 111 -17.62 3.64 -1.19
N ALA A 112 -16.58 4.17 -1.83
CA ALA A 112 -16.05 3.64 -3.08
C ALA A 112 -15.45 2.24 -2.88
N TYR A 113 -14.69 2.01 -1.81
CA TYR A 113 -14.19 0.67 -1.46
C TYR A 113 -15.32 -0.34 -1.22
N ARG A 114 -16.36 0.05 -0.46
CA ARG A 114 -17.54 -0.82 -0.26
C ARG A 114 -18.26 -1.15 -1.56
N ALA A 115 -18.46 -0.15 -2.42
CA ALA A 115 -19.06 -0.36 -3.72
C ALA A 115 -18.21 -1.29 -4.61
N LEU A 116 -16.88 -1.19 -4.51
CA LEU A 116 -15.95 -2.05 -5.23
C LEU A 116 -16.05 -3.50 -4.74
N ASP A 117 -16.02 -3.73 -3.43
CA ASP A 117 -16.14 -5.07 -2.83
C ASP A 117 -17.48 -5.72 -3.21
N GLU A 118 -18.59 -4.97 -3.10
CA GLU A 118 -19.92 -5.46 -3.48
C GLU A 118 -19.98 -5.81 -4.98
N SER A 119 -19.47 -4.93 -5.84
CA SER A 119 -19.56 -5.08 -7.29
C SER A 119 -18.64 -6.17 -7.83
N LEU A 120 -17.49 -6.41 -7.20
CA LEU A 120 -16.52 -7.43 -7.63
C LEU A 120 -16.79 -8.82 -7.03
N SER A 121 -17.69 -8.94 -6.05
CA SER A 121 -17.95 -10.18 -5.29
C SER A 121 -18.26 -11.42 -6.14
N ASN A 122 -18.83 -11.26 -7.33
CA ASN A 122 -19.18 -12.36 -8.24
C ASN A 122 -18.57 -12.21 -9.63
N VAL A 123 -17.65 -11.27 -9.82
CA VAL A 123 -17.03 -11.00 -11.12
C VAL A 123 -15.93 -12.03 -11.36
N THR A 124 -16.06 -12.77 -12.45
CA THR A 124 -15.08 -13.80 -12.84
C THR A 124 -14.24 -13.37 -14.05
N GLU A 125 -14.72 -12.39 -14.81
CA GLU A 125 -14.03 -11.87 -15.99
C GLU A 125 -13.20 -10.62 -15.68
N LEU A 126 -11.93 -10.63 -16.08
CA LEU A 126 -11.01 -9.52 -15.83
C LEU A 126 -11.48 -8.20 -16.46
N GLN A 127 -12.00 -8.24 -17.69
CA GLN A 127 -12.43 -7.02 -18.40
C GLN A 127 -13.65 -6.38 -17.76
N GLU A 128 -14.56 -7.19 -17.25
CA GLU A 128 -15.70 -6.74 -16.46
C GLU A 128 -15.20 -6.07 -15.16
N GLY A 129 -14.29 -6.72 -14.44
CA GLY A 129 -13.70 -6.16 -13.21
C GLY A 129 -12.97 -4.84 -13.45
N LEU A 130 -12.20 -4.72 -14.53
CA LEU A 130 -11.51 -3.48 -14.91
C LEU A 130 -12.50 -2.36 -15.24
N THR A 131 -13.61 -2.67 -15.90
CA THR A 131 -14.66 -1.69 -16.23
C THR A 131 -15.35 -1.18 -14.96
N ILE A 132 -15.77 -2.09 -14.08
CA ILE A 132 -16.38 -1.75 -12.79
C ILE A 132 -15.43 -0.88 -11.96
N SER A 133 -14.17 -1.27 -11.88
CA SER A 133 -13.15 -0.54 -11.12
C SER A 133 -13.00 0.88 -11.67
N ARG A 134 -12.86 1.03 -13.00
CA ARG A 134 -12.74 2.35 -13.65
C ARG A 134 -13.94 3.24 -13.36
N ASP A 135 -15.16 2.71 -13.44
CA ASP A 135 -16.39 3.48 -13.23
C ASP A 135 -16.51 3.99 -11.79
N ILE A 136 -16.18 3.13 -10.82
CA ILE A 136 -16.20 3.49 -9.39
C ILE A 136 -15.12 4.53 -9.10
N CYS A 137 -13.89 4.31 -9.54
CA CYS A 137 -12.78 5.27 -9.35
C CYS A 137 -13.11 6.62 -10.01
N SER A 138 -13.66 6.60 -11.22
CA SER A 138 -14.05 7.83 -11.95
C SER A 138 -15.19 8.57 -11.25
N SER A 139 -16.13 7.85 -10.64
CA SER A 139 -17.21 8.45 -9.84
C SER A 139 -16.68 9.10 -8.56
N LEU A 140 -15.71 8.47 -7.90
CA LEU A 140 -15.06 9.00 -6.71
C LEU A 140 -14.45 10.38 -6.99
N ILE A 141 -13.60 10.50 -8.02
CA ILE A 141 -12.88 11.74 -8.31
C ILE A 141 -13.78 12.90 -8.78
N LYS A 142 -14.93 12.62 -9.40
CA LYS A 142 -15.90 13.65 -9.80
C LYS A 142 -16.50 14.42 -8.63
N ASN A 143 -16.53 13.80 -7.46
CA ASN A 143 -17.10 14.38 -6.23
C ASN A 143 -16.04 15.07 -5.37
N ILE A 144 -14.78 15.07 -5.79
CA ILE A 144 -13.65 15.67 -5.07
C ILE A 144 -13.23 16.93 -5.82
N GLY A 145 -13.34 18.08 -5.15
CA GLY A 145 -12.92 19.38 -5.67
C GLY A 145 -11.79 20.01 -4.86
N GLY A 146 -11.51 21.28 -5.17
CA GLY A 146 -10.62 22.12 -4.38
C GLY A 146 -9.16 21.64 -4.34
N LYS A 147 -8.46 21.99 -3.26
CA LYS A 147 -7.04 21.66 -3.06
C LYS A 147 -6.79 20.15 -2.94
N MET A 148 -7.78 19.41 -2.43
CA MET A 148 -7.70 17.96 -2.36
C MET A 148 -7.58 17.33 -3.75
N ARG A 149 -8.38 17.80 -4.72
CA ARG A 149 -8.30 17.32 -6.11
C ARG A 149 -6.95 17.63 -6.73
N GLU A 150 -6.45 18.85 -6.56
CA GLU A 150 -5.13 19.28 -7.06
C GLU A 150 -4.01 18.38 -6.50
N THR A 151 -4.04 18.11 -5.20
CA THR A 151 -3.08 17.21 -4.55
C THR A 151 -3.10 15.83 -5.21
N LEU A 152 -4.29 15.21 -5.35
CA LEU A 152 -4.42 13.87 -5.97
C LEU A 152 -3.88 13.82 -7.41
N ILE A 153 -4.03 14.90 -8.19
CA ILE A 153 -3.47 14.99 -9.55
C ILE A 153 -1.94 14.98 -9.48
N GLU A 154 -1.35 15.81 -8.61
CA GLU A 154 0.10 15.86 -8.44
C GLU A 154 0.68 14.50 -8.01
N GLU A 155 0.02 13.82 -7.06
CA GLU A 155 0.41 12.48 -6.61
C GLU A 155 0.33 11.46 -7.75
N SER A 156 -0.76 11.50 -8.52
CA SER A 156 -0.98 10.61 -9.66
C SER A 156 0.03 10.83 -10.79
N CYS A 157 0.37 12.09 -11.10
CA CYS A 157 1.41 12.41 -12.07
C CYS A 157 2.77 11.86 -11.64
N TYR A 158 3.11 12.00 -10.35
CA TYR A 158 4.33 11.42 -9.81
C TYR A 158 4.35 9.90 -9.97
N ILE A 159 3.28 9.22 -9.55
CA ILE A 159 3.14 7.76 -9.64
C ILE A 159 3.29 7.29 -11.10
N ALA A 160 2.54 7.90 -12.02
CA ALA A 160 2.61 7.59 -13.45
C ALA A 160 4.03 7.75 -14.01
N SER A 161 4.73 8.83 -13.63
CA SER A 161 6.12 9.05 -14.05
C SER A 161 7.07 7.93 -13.59
N ARG A 162 6.89 7.43 -12.36
CA ARG A 162 7.72 6.34 -11.81
C ARG A 162 7.40 5.01 -12.47
N ILE A 163 6.14 4.73 -12.76
CA ILE A 163 5.73 3.53 -13.53
C ILE A 163 6.40 3.56 -14.91
N MET A 164 6.38 4.71 -15.59
CA MET A 164 7.03 4.88 -16.90
C MET A 164 8.55 4.78 -16.82
N GLU A 165 9.18 5.26 -15.75
CA GLU A 165 10.61 5.07 -15.52
C GLU A 165 10.98 3.58 -15.39
N VAL A 166 10.18 2.81 -14.64
CA VAL A 166 10.34 1.35 -14.54
C VAL A 166 10.17 0.72 -15.93
N ALA A 167 9.11 1.06 -16.67
CA ALA A 167 8.87 0.54 -18.02
C ALA A 167 10.01 0.89 -18.99
N ALA A 168 10.55 2.11 -18.93
CA ALA A 168 11.67 2.54 -19.75
C ALA A 168 12.95 1.74 -19.41
N HIS A 169 13.24 1.57 -18.12
CA HIS A 169 14.42 0.84 -17.67
C HIS A 169 14.39 -0.63 -18.11
N THR A 170 13.23 -1.27 -18.07
CA THR A 170 13.09 -2.70 -18.41
C THR A 170 13.13 -2.93 -19.93
N ASN A 171 12.57 -2.01 -20.71
CA ASN A 171 12.63 -2.06 -22.18
C ASN A 171 14.06 -1.99 -22.75
N THR A 172 15.03 -1.41 -22.02
CA THR A 172 16.45 -1.40 -22.45
C THR A 172 17.05 -2.81 -22.57
N LYS A 173 16.46 -3.83 -21.93
CA LYS A 173 16.94 -5.22 -21.91
C LYS A 173 16.42 -6.08 -23.07
N ARG A 174 15.80 -5.49 -24.11
CA ARG A 174 15.18 -6.18 -25.27
C ARG A 174 14.06 -7.17 -24.92
N ARG A 175 13.53 -7.12 -23.69
CA ARG A 175 12.33 -7.85 -23.26
C ARG A 175 11.32 -6.82 -22.79
N LYS A 176 10.11 -6.84 -23.35
CA LYS A 176 8.98 -6.06 -22.84
C LYS A 176 8.48 -6.76 -21.58
N GLU A 177 8.78 -6.21 -20.42
CA GLU A 177 8.33 -6.74 -19.13
C GLU A 177 6.89 -6.31 -18.86
N ARG A 178 6.08 -7.22 -18.33
CA ARG A 178 4.69 -6.96 -17.93
C ARG A 178 4.69 -6.37 -16.52
N ILE A 179 4.19 -5.15 -16.37
CA ILE A 179 4.13 -4.46 -15.08
C ILE A 179 2.69 -4.51 -14.57
N LEU A 180 2.48 -5.05 -13.37
CA LEU A 180 1.23 -4.90 -12.62
C LEU A 180 1.35 -3.71 -11.68
N ALA A 181 0.49 -2.71 -11.87
CA ALA A 181 0.42 -1.55 -10.98
C ALA A 181 -0.75 -1.70 -10.00
N ILE A 182 -0.43 -1.61 -8.71
CA ILE A 182 -1.39 -1.55 -7.62
C ILE A 182 -1.47 -0.10 -7.17
N VAL A 183 -2.58 0.57 -7.49
CA VAL A 183 -2.77 2.01 -7.30
C VAL A 183 -3.98 2.25 -6.40
N ASP A 184 -3.90 3.24 -5.49
CA ASP A 184 -5.05 3.59 -4.66
C ASP A 184 -6.24 4.06 -5.51
N ILE A 185 -7.45 3.78 -5.05
CA ILE A 185 -8.71 4.11 -5.74
C ILE A 185 -8.82 5.61 -6.07
N GLY A 186 -8.23 6.48 -5.24
CA GLY A 186 -8.20 7.93 -5.45
C GLY A 186 -7.23 8.39 -6.53
N HIS A 187 -6.20 7.60 -6.84
CA HIS A 187 -5.17 7.92 -7.84
C HIS A 187 -5.41 7.22 -9.17
N TYR A 188 -6.13 6.09 -9.17
CA TYR A 188 -6.30 5.23 -10.34
C TYR A 188 -6.69 5.99 -11.63
N PRO A 189 -7.72 6.86 -11.67
CA PRO A 189 -8.16 7.49 -12.92
C PRO A 189 -7.10 8.41 -13.52
N ASP A 190 -6.41 9.18 -12.68
CA ASP A 190 -5.40 10.15 -13.13
C ASP A 190 -4.08 9.49 -13.48
N VAL A 191 -3.72 8.39 -12.81
CA VAL A 191 -2.59 7.55 -13.22
C VAL A 191 -2.86 6.93 -14.58
N GLU A 192 -4.05 6.34 -14.80
CA GLU A 192 -4.44 5.75 -16.09
C GLU A 192 -4.40 6.81 -17.21
N TYR A 193 -4.97 7.99 -16.96
CA TYR A 193 -4.93 9.13 -17.87
C TYR A 193 -3.48 9.54 -18.17
N THR A 194 -2.67 9.79 -17.14
CA THR A 194 -1.31 10.33 -17.31
C THR A 194 -0.38 9.35 -18.02
N ILE A 195 -0.50 8.04 -17.77
CA ILE A 195 0.29 7.02 -18.48
C ILE A 195 0.03 7.08 -20.00
N ASP A 196 -1.23 7.26 -20.43
CA ASP A 196 -1.57 7.39 -21.86
C ASP A 196 -0.93 8.64 -22.51
N PHE A 197 -0.77 9.74 -21.77
CA PHE A 197 -0.02 10.92 -22.26
C PHE A 197 1.48 10.68 -22.34
N LEU A 198 2.06 10.07 -21.29
CA LEU A 198 3.48 9.77 -21.23
C LEU A 198 3.90 8.78 -22.32
N ASP A 199 3.08 7.76 -22.62
CA ASP A 199 3.33 6.80 -23.71
C ASP A 199 3.34 7.48 -25.09
N ARG A 200 2.57 8.55 -25.25
CA ARG A 200 2.56 9.39 -26.48
C ARG A 200 3.71 10.39 -26.55
N GLY A 201 4.60 10.40 -25.55
CA GLY A 201 5.76 11.30 -25.51
C GLY A 201 5.44 12.75 -25.14
N VAL A 202 4.27 13.00 -24.53
CA VAL A 202 3.93 14.31 -23.96
C VAL A 202 4.54 14.35 -22.56
N VAL A 203 5.60 15.15 -22.38
CA VAL A 203 6.31 15.26 -21.10
C VAL A 203 6.07 16.63 -20.50
N ASP A 204 5.42 16.67 -19.34
CA ASP A 204 5.54 17.79 -18.40
C ASP A 204 6.37 17.32 -17.19
N GLU A 205 7.34 18.15 -16.83
CA GLU A 205 8.27 18.10 -15.69
C GLU A 205 8.77 16.73 -15.18
N ILE A 206 10.09 16.52 -15.31
CA ILE A 206 10.79 15.39 -14.71
C ILE A 206 10.92 15.64 -13.20
N TYR A 207 10.20 14.86 -12.39
CA TYR A 207 10.39 14.88 -10.94
C TYR A 207 11.78 14.33 -10.56
N VAL A 208 12.50 15.11 -9.75
CA VAL A 208 13.82 14.77 -9.21
C VAL A 208 13.67 14.12 -7.84
N PRO A 209 14.21 12.90 -7.61
CA PRO A 209 14.11 12.24 -6.32
C PRO A 209 14.86 13.02 -5.23
N PRO A 210 14.38 12.96 -3.98
CA PRO A 210 14.99 13.71 -2.90
C PRO A 210 16.33 13.16 -2.41
N LYS A 211 17.15 14.05 -1.82
CA LYS A 211 18.56 13.80 -1.47
C LYS A 211 18.79 12.93 -0.23
N SER A 212 17.78 12.70 0.62
CA SER A 212 17.91 11.86 1.81
C SER A 212 16.60 11.19 2.19
N TYR A 213 16.65 9.86 2.37
CA TYR A 213 15.51 9.04 2.79
C TYR A 213 15.68 8.63 4.26
N ALA A 214 14.58 8.50 5.00
CA ALA A 214 14.61 7.69 6.22
C ALA A 214 14.84 6.21 5.85
N THR A 215 15.68 5.55 6.63
CA THR A 215 16.13 4.18 6.35
C THR A 215 15.34 3.15 7.17
N ALA A 216 15.26 1.90 6.71
CA ALA A 216 14.57 0.81 7.43
C ALA A 216 15.11 0.55 8.85
N LYS A 217 16.33 1.02 9.17
CA LYS A 217 16.94 0.95 10.52
C LYS A 217 16.26 1.87 11.56
N ALA A 218 15.22 2.60 11.16
CA ALA A 218 14.54 3.66 11.91
C ALA A 218 13.02 3.41 12.02
N MET A 219 12.57 2.15 11.98
CA MET A 219 11.14 1.80 12.06
C MET A 219 10.85 1.14 13.41
N LEU A 220 9.79 1.60 14.10
CA LEU A 220 9.31 1.02 15.35
C LEU A 220 7.84 0.64 15.21
N MET A 221 7.51 -0.62 15.50
CA MET A 221 6.12 -1.07 15.55
C MET A 221 5.66 -1.14 17.00
N VAL A 222 4.52 -0.51 17.30
CA VAL A 222 4.00 -0.41 18.66
C VAL A 222 2.53 -0.83 18.66
N SER A 223 2.20 -1.83 19.47
CA SER A 223 0.78 -2.17 19.67
C SER A 223 0.12 -1.07 20.53
N ARG A 224 -0.67 -0.20 19.89
CA ARG A 224 -1.51 0.81 20.55
C ARG A 224 -2.97 0.62 20.11
N ASN A 225 -3.91 0.94 21.00
CA ASN A 225 -5.35 0.86 20.75
C ASN A 225 -5.82 -0.51 20.20
N SER A 226 -5.15 -1.60 20.62
CA SER A 226 -5.35 -2.94 20.07
C SER A 226 -6.80 -3.39 20.08
N ASN A 227 -7.59 -3.05 21.09
CA ASN A 227 -9.01 -3.41 21.15
C ASN A 227 -9.84 -2.77 20.02
N GLU A 228 -9.70 -1.46 19.77
CA GLU A 228 -10.42 -0.79 18.69
C GLU A 228 -9.98 -1.31 17.31
N LEU A 229 -8.67 -1.50 17.15
CA LEU A 229 -8.11 -2.04 15.91
C LEU A 229 -8.60 -3.47 15.65
N ASN A 230 -8.67 -4.30 16.69
CA ASN A 230 -9.18 -5.66 16.61
C ASN A 230 -10.67 -5.70 16.25
N GLU A 231 -11.50 -4.82 16.82
CA GLU A 231 -12.92 -4.76 16.45
C GLU A 231 -13.10 -4.36 14.98
N LYS A 232 -12.34 -3.37 14.48
CA LYS A 232 -12.34 -3.02 13.05
C LYS A 232 -11.85 -4.18 12.18
N ALA A 233 -10.79 -4.89 12.61
CA ALA A 233 -10.28 -6.04 11.87
C ALA A 233 -11.31 -7.17 11.80
N LYS A 234 -12.11 -7.41 12.84
CA LYS A 234 -13.19 -8.42 12.79
C LYS A 234 -14.26 -8.12 11.76
N GLU A 235 -14.53 -6.84 11.50
CA GLU A 235 -15.55 -6.40 10.54
C GLU A 235 -15.06 -6.48 9.09
N TYR A 236 -13.79 -6.14 8.85
CA TYR A 236 -13.28 -5.90 7.49
C TYR A 236 -12.12 -6.78 7.05
N ALA A 237 -11.37 -7.40 7.98
CA ALA A 237 -10.25 -8.27 7.60
C ALA A 237 -10.76 -9.64 7.15
N PRO A 238 -10.08 -10.28 6.18
CA PRO A 238 -10.42 -11.63 5.77
C PRO A 238 -10.27 -12.60 6.95
N LYS A 239 -11.05 -13.69 6.94
CA LYS A 239 -11.01 -14.72 7.99
C LYS A 239 -9.63 -15.34 8.17
N THR A 240 -8.93 -15.55 7.06
CA THR A 240 -7.56 -16.05 6.99
C THR A 240 -6.81 -15.30 5.92
N THR A 241 -5.52 -15.13 6.13
CA THR A 241 -4.59 -14.46 5.21
C THR A 241 -3.52 -15.43 4.75
N LEU A 242 -2.90 -15.11 3.62
CA LEU A 242 -1.79 -15.90 3.08
C LEU A 242 -0.63 -16.02 4.09
N THR A 243 -0.32 -14.95 4.82
CA THR A 243 0.70 -14.99 5.87
C THR A 243 0.31 -15.92 7.03
N GLN A 244 -0.94 -15.91 7.47
CA GLN A 244 -1.42 -16.84 8.51
C GLN A 244 -1.37 -18.30 8.04
N GLU A 245 -1.73 -18.57 6.79
CA GLU A 245 -1.65 -19.91 6.20
C GLU A 245 -0.20 -20.43 6.12
N LEU A 246 0.73 -19.58 5.66
CA LEU A 246 2.16 -19.90 5.64
C LEU A 246 2.71 -20.16 7.04
N PHE A 247 2.36 -19.30 8.01
CA PHE A 247 2.79 -19.45 9.39
C PHE A 247 2.26 -20.75 10.01
N GLN A 248 0.98 -21.04 9.82
CA GLN A 248 0.37 -22.28 10.33
C GLN A 248 1.05 -23.51 9.71
N SER A 249 1.30 -23.50 8.39
CA SER A 249 1.96 -24.61 7.70
C SER A 249 3.36 -24.90 8.24
N GLU A 250 4.17 -23.86 8.46
CA GLU A 250 5.52 -24.02 9.03
C GLU A 250 5.49 -24.38 10.52
N LEU A 251 4.53 -23.85 11.28
CA LEU A 251 4.33 -24.24 12.68
C LEU A 251 3.95 -25.72 12.80
N ASP A 252 3.02 -26.20 11.97
CA ASP A 252 2.62 -27.61 11.93
C ASP A 252 3.80 -28.52 11.56
N ARG A 253 4.64 -28.07 10.62
CA ARG A 253 5.86 -28.78 10.24
C ARG A 253 6.86 -28.84 11.40
N LEU A 254 7.04 -27.75 12.11
CA LEU A 254 7.91 -27.70 13.29
C LEU A 254 7.40 -28.63 14.39
N VAL A 255 6.10 -28.60 14.70
CA VAL A 255 5.47 -29.49 15.70
C VAL A 255 5.70 -30.96 15.33
N LYS A 256 5.41 -31.36 14.08
CA LYS A 256 5.66 -32.74 13.61
C LYS A 256 7.13 -33.16 13.73
N THR A 257 8.05 -32.23 13.48
CA THR A 257 9.49 -32.50 13.61
C THR A 257 9.88 -32.69 15.07
N LYS A 258 9.30 -31.92 15.99
CA LYS A 258 9.53 -32.05 17.43
C LYS A 258 8.86 -33.29 18.05
N ASP A 259 7.69 -33.68 17.56
CA ASP A 259 7.02 -34.90 18.02
C ASP A 259 7.78 -36.18 17.62
N SER A 260 8.64 -36.08 16.61
CA SER A 260 9.55 -37.16 16.18
C SER A 260 10.97 -37.04 16.75
N GLU A 261 11.24 -36.00 17.55
CA GLU A 261 12.49 -35.84 18.28
C GLU A 261 12.47 -36.78 19.50
N ILE A 262 13.29 -37.84 19.44
CA ILE A 262 13.54 -38.69 20.61
C ILE A 262 14.38 -37.85 21.59
N LEU A 263 13.73 -37.37 22.65
CA LEU A 263 14.44 -36.74 23.76
C LEU A 263 15.38 -37.79 24.37
N ALA A 264 16.69 -37.54 24.30
CA ALA A 264 17.66 -38.41 24.98
C ALA A 264 17.37 -38.37 26.48
N GLU A 265 17.09 -39.53 27.07
CA GLU A 265 16.91 -39.67 28.51
C GLU A 265 18.17 -39.17 29.23
N SER A 266 18.00 -38.15 30.07
CA SER A 266 19.03 -37.58 30.95
C SER A 266 19.22 -38.42 32.21
#